data_AF-A0A7W9YR14-F1
#
_entry.id   AF-A0A7W9YR14-F1
#
_cell.length_a   1.000
_cell.length_b   1.000
_cell.length_c   1.000
_cell.angle_alpha   90.00
_cell.angle_beta   90.00
_cell.angle_gamma   90.00
#
_symmetry.space_group_name_H-M   'P 1'
#
loop_
_entity.id
_entity.type
_entity.pdbx_description
1 polymer ?
#
loop_
_entity_poly.entity_id
_entity_poly.type
_entity_poly.pdbx_seq_one_letter_code
_entity_poly.pdbx_strand_id
1 'polypeptide(L)'
;MNEQNNIRFIKDLEKAINGEYSAIHCYATLANLAKEENIRKQILEIRQDEIKHFQQFEYIYMSLTGRRPQPKMIERCPNDYKSGLELALQDEQQTVDFYLEMADYTTNPYIKKVFRRAAADEQNHAVWFLYYFSKAE
;
A
#
# COMPACT_ATOMS: atom_id res chain seq x y z
N MET A 1 8.08 -12.99 20.37
CA MET A 1 8.49 -11.60 20.07
C MET A 1 8.69 -10.89 21.40
N ASN A 2 9.80 -10.18 21.62
CA ASN A 2 10.02 -9.42 22.86
C ASN A 2 9.19 -8.11 22.85
N GLU A 3 9.05 -7.45 23.99
CA GLU A 3 8.18 -6.27 24.14
C GLU A 3 8.59 -5.09 23.23
N GLN A 4 9.89 -4.88 23.03
CA GLN A 4 10.41 -3.84 22.12
C GLN A 4 10.07 -4.12 20.65
N ASN A 5 10.16 -5.38 20.21
CA ASN A 5 9.78 -5.77 18.85
C ASN A 5 8.26 -5.66 18.63
N ASN A 6 7.44 -5.92 19.64
CA ASN A 6 5.99 -5.70 19.56
C ASN A 6 5.66 -4.21 19.37
N ILE A 7 6.31 -3.32 20.13
CA ILE A 7 6.09 -1.87 20.01
C ILE A 7 6.50 -1.37 18.63
N ARG A 8 7.66 -1.81 18.12
CA ARG A 8 8.11 -1.47 16.77
C ARG A 8 7.11 -1.95 15.71
N PHE A 9 6.72 -3.22 15.79
CA PHE A 9 5.78 -3.81 14.81
C PHE A 9 4.45 -3.07 14.77
N ILE A 10 3.89 -2.67 15.91
CA ILE A 10 2.62 -1.92 15.96
C ILE A 10 2.77 -0.54 15.33
N LYS A 11 3.91 0.14 15.52
CA LYS A 11 4.18 1.43 14.86
C LYS A 11 4.32 1.28 13.35
N ASP A 12 5.05 0.26 12.91
CA ASP A 12 5.24 -0.01 11.48
C ASP A 12 3.90 -0.42 10.84
N LEU A 13 3.06 -1.17 11.55
CA LEU A 13 1.70 -1.50 11.12
C LEU A 13 0.80 -0.25 11.00
N GLU A 14 0.91 0.70 11.92
CA GLU A 14 0.20 1.99 11.80
C GLU A 14 0.70 2.79 10.59
N LYS A 15 1.99 2.75 10.29
CA LYS A 15 2.57 3.34 9.08
C LYS A 15 2.03 2.67 7.82
N ALA A 16 1.99 1.33 7.76
CA ALA A 16 1.43 0.56 6.65
C ALA A 16 -0.03 0.95 6.39
N ILE A 17 -0.86 0.99 7.44
CA ILE A 17 -2.26 1.39 7.35
C ILE A 17 -2.42 2.81 6.76
N ASN A 18 -1.55 3.74 7.14
CA ASN A 18 -1.57 5.10 6.59
C ASN A 18 -1.10 5.16 5.13
N GLY A 19 -0.12 4.33 4.75
CA GLY A 19 0.34 4.16 3.38
C GLY A 19 -0.78 3.66 2.47
N GLU A 20 -1.36 2.51 2.82
CA GLU A 20 -2.52 1.93 2.11
C GLU A 20 -3.67 2.93 1.97
N TYR A 21 -4.00 3.63 3.05
CA TYR A 21 -5.04 4.65 3.01
C TYR A 21 -4.72 5.76 2.01
N SER A 22 -3.46 6.21 1.95
CA SER A 22 -3.02 7.25 1.01
C SER A 22 -3.05 6.74 -0.44
N ALA A 23 -2.59 5.51 -0.68
CA ALA A 23 -2.63 4.83 -1.98
C ALA A 23 -4.07 4.69 -2.51
N ILE A 24 -5.02 4.25 -1.66
CA ILE A 24 -6.45 4.14 -2.01
C ILE A 24 -7.03 5.45 -2.55
N HIS A 25 -6.66 6.58 -1.93
CA HIS A 25 -7.11 7.91 -2.37
C HIS A 25 -6.36 8.36 -3.63
N CYS A 26 -5.05 8.12 -3.71
CA CYS A 26 -4.27 8.49 -4.87
C CYS A 26 -4.73 7.76 -6.13
N TYR A 27 -5.00 6.46 -6.02
CA TYR A 27 -5.37 5.64 -7.17
C TYR A 27 -6.79 5.94 -7.65
N ALA A 28 -7.66 6.47 -6.77
CA ALA A 28 -8.92 7.07 -7.20
C ALA A 28 -8.70 8.31 -8.09
N THR A 29 -7.77 9.18 -7.70
CA THR A 29 -7.39 10.37 -8.48
C THR A 29 -6.76 9.97 -9.81
N LEU A 30 -5.81 9.03 -9.82
CA LEU A 30 -5.17 8.55 -11.05
C LEU A 30 -6.16 7.90 -12.01
N ALA A 31 -7.09 7.09 -11.51
CA ALA A 31 -8.15 6.51 -12.34
C ALA A 31 -9.02 7.58 -13.02
N ASN A 32 -9.32 8.68 -12.32
CA ASN A 32 -10.06 9.80 -12.89
C ASN A 32 -9.27 10.57 -13.94
N LEU A 33 -7.94 10.69 -13.76
CA LEU A 33 -7.04 11.35 -14.70
C LEU A 33 -6.69 10.49 -15.92
N ALA A 34 -6.82 9.16 -15.81
CA ALA A 34 -6.52 8.23 -16.90
C ALA A 34 -7.46 8.44 -18.10
N LYS A 35 -6.86 8.70 -19.27
CA LYS A 35 -7.58 8.91 -20.54
C LYS A 35 -8.09 7.59 -21.13
N GLU A 36 -7.26 6.55 -21.12
CA GLU A 36 -7.60 5.24 -21.70
C GLU A 36 -8.41 4.40 -20.68
N GLU A 37 -9.51 3.78 -21.14
CA GLU A 37 -10.42 3.03 -20.26
C GLU A 37 -9.78 1.76 -19.66
N ASN A 38 -8.94 1.07 -20.43
CA ASN A 38 -8.16 -0.09 -19.97
C ASN A 38 -7.22 0.29 -18.82
N ILE A 39 -6.50 1.41 -18.94
CA ILE A 39 -5.59 1.90 -17.89
C ILE A 39 -6.40 2.27 -16.64
N ARG A 40 -7.53 2.98 -16.82
CA ARG A 40 -8.44 3.29 -15.71
C ARG A 40 -8.91 2.04 -14.98
N LYS A 41 -9.34 1.00 -15.71
CA LYS A 41 -9.77 -0.28 -15.13
C LYS A 41 -8.65 -0.93 -14.32
N GLN A 42 -7.43 -1.00 -14.87
CA GLN A 42 -6.31 -1.58 -14.13
C GLN A 42 -5.99 -0.79 -12.86
N ILE A 43 -5.99 0.55 -12.90
CA ILE A 43 -5.74 1.36 -11.70
C ILE A 43 -6.83 1.14 -10.64
N LEU A 44 -8.10 0.96 -11.06
CA LEU A 44 -9.18 0.64 -10.14
C LEU A 44 -9.08 -0.77 -9.56
N GLU A 45 -8.51 -1.73 -10.29
CA GLU A 45 -8.19 -3.06 -9.78
C GLU A 45 -7.08 -3.00 -8.72
N ILE A 46 -5.97 -2.29 -9.02
CA ILE A 46 -4.88 -2.03 -8.05
C ILE A 46 -5.44 -1.38 -6.78
N ARG A 47 -6.24 -0.31 -6.94
CA ARG A 47 -6.92 0.34 -5.81
C ARG A 47 -7.77 -0.63 -4.98
N GLN A 48 -8.40 -1.62 -5.62
CA GLN A 48 -9.21 -2.60 -4.92
C GLN A 48 -8.35 -3.60 -4.13
N ASP A 49 -7.12 -3.86 -4.56
CA ASP A 49 -6.13 -4.63 -3.81
C ASP A 49 -5.64 -3.85 -2.59
N GLU A 50 -5.36 -2.54 -2.71
CA GLU A 50 -5.01 -1.69 -1.54
C GLU A 50 -6.12 -1.63 -0.49
N ILE A 51 -7.39 -1.61 -0.92
CA ILE A 51 -8.52 -1.69 0.02
C ILE A 51 -8.48 -3.00 0.82
N LYS A 52 -8.09 -4.12 0.18
CA LYS A 52 -7.97 -5.41 0.88
C LYS A 52 -6.77 -5.41 1.82
N HIS A 53 -5.63 -4.87 1.40
CA HIS A 53 -4.44 -4.72 2.24
C HIS A 53 -4.75 -3.89 3.48
N PHE A 54 -5.33 -2.70 3.28
CA PHE A 54 -5.81 -1.82 4.34
C PHE A 54 -6.69 -2.56 5.35
N GLN A 55 -7.74 -3.23 4.89
CA GLN A 55 -8.67 -3.97 5.76
C GLN A 55 -7.98 -5.11 6.54
N GLN A 56 -7.06 -5.82 5.90
CA GLN A 56 -6.27 -6.87 6.56
C GLN A 56 -5.36 -6.27 7.65
N PHE A 57 -4.70 -5.15 7.37
CA PHE A 57 -3.84 -4.48 8.34
C PHE A 57 -4.64 -3.88 9.50
N GLU A 58 -5.81 -3.29 9.25
CA GLU A 58 -6.72 -2.85 10.30
C GLU A 58 -7.14 -4.01 11.21
N TYR A 59 -7.48 -5.15 10.64
CA TYR A 59 -7.84 -6.35 11.39
C TYR A 59 -6.67 -6.83 12.28
N ILE A 60 -5.46 -6.89 11.71
CA ILE A 60 -4.25 -7.24 12.47
C ILE A 60 -4.01 -6.23 13.59
N TYR A 61 -4.11 -4.93 13.32
CA TYR A 61 -3.89 -3.88 14.32
C TYR A 61 -4.89 -3.98 15.47
N MET A 62 -6.18 -4.18 15.15
CA MET A 62 -7.22 -4.40 16.14
C MET A 62 -6.97 -5.66 16.96
N SER A 63 -6.51 -6.75 16.35
CA SER A 63 -6.18 -8.00 17.05
C SER A 63 -5.02 -7.85 18.03
N LEU A 64 -4.05 -6.98 17.73
CA LEU A 64 -2.86 -6.77 18.55
C LEU A 64 -3.06 -5.70 19.64
N THR A 65 -3.90 -4.70 19.38
CA THR A 65 -4.01 -3.51 20.25
C THR A 65 -5.37 -3.37 20.93
N GLY A 66 -6.39 -4.12 20.50
CA GLY A 66 -7.77 -4.01 20.99
C GLY A 66 -8.50 -2.74 20.54
N ARG A 67 -7.88 -1.89 19.70
CA ARG A 67 -8.44 -0.62 19.22
C ARG A 67 -8.40 -0.56 17.70
N ARG A 68 -9.32 0.19 17.10
CA ARG A 68 -9.28 0.48 15.67
C ARG A 68 -8.21 1.55 15.38
N PRO A 69 -7.47 1.44 14.27
CA PRO A 69 -6.55 2.48 13.85
C PRO A 69 -7.32 3.75 13.45
N GLN A 70 -6.62 4.88 13.44
CA GLN A 70 -7.14 6.15 12.92
C GLN A 70 -6.26 6.55 11.74
N PRO A 71 -6.59 6.06 10.53
CA PRO A 71 -5.75 6.27 9.36
C PRO A 71 -5.63 7.77 9.04
N LYS A 72 -4.42 8.16 8.64
CA LYS A 72 -4.08 9.53 8.28
C LYS A 72 -3.51 9.53 6.87
N MET A 73 -3.93 10.49 6.06
CA MET A 73 -3.23 10.79 4.82
C MET A 73 -1.84 11.33 5.15
N ILE A 74 -0.82 10.57 4.79
CA ILE A 74 0.58 10.94 4.95
C ILE A 74 1.16 11.57 3.69
N GLU A 75 0.59 11.26 2.53
CA GLU A 75 0.99 11.81 1.24
C GLU A 75 -0.22 12.22 0.41
N ARG A 76 -0.07 13.31 -0.35
CA ARG A 76 -1.13 13.79 -1.26
C ARG A 76 -0.75 13.40 -2.68
N CYS A 77 -1.67 12.72 -3.34
CA CYS A 77 -1.56 12.44 -4.76
C CYS A 77 -1.44 13.74 -5.57
N PRO A 78 -0.46 13.87 -6.46
CA PRO A 78 -0.37 14.97 -7.41
C PRO A 78 -1.65 15.07 -8.25
N ASN A 79 -1.99 16.30 -8.66
CA ASN A 79 -3.14 16.54 -9.53
C ASN A 79 -2.82 16.36 -11.02
N ASP A 80 -1.54 16.19 -11.37
CA ASP A 80 -1.10 15.86 -12.71
C ASP A 80 -0.84 14.36 -12.84
N TYR A 81 -1.24 13.79 -13.97
CA TYR A 81 -1.25 12.34 -14.16
C TYR A 81 0.16 11.74 -14.13
N LYS A 82 1.14 12.42 -14.74
CA LYS A 82 2.51 11.89 -14.88
C LYS A 82 3.24 11.87 -13.54
N SER A 83 3.21 12.96 -12.77
CA SER A 83 3.84 12.98 -11.44
C SER A 83 3.09 12.07 -10.46
N GLY A 84 1.77 11.93 -10.61
CA GLY A 84 1.01 10.97 -9.81
C GLY A 84 1.39 9.51 -10.10
N LEU A 85 1.66 9.16 -11.37
CA LEU A 85 2.18 7.84 -11.73
C LEU A 85 3.61 7.61 -11.22
N GLU A 86 4.47 8.64 -11.28
CA GLU A 86 5.83 8.56 -10.73
C GLU A 86 5.81 8.34 -9.22
N LEU A 87 4.96 9.07 -8.50
CA LEU A 87 4.77 8.93 -7.07
C LEU A 87 4.26 7.53 -6.72
N ALA A 88 3.21 7.05 -7.40
CA ALA A 88 2.68 5.70 -7.21
C ALA A 88 3.75 4.63 -7.46
N LEU A 89 4.53 4.75 -8.53
CA LEU A 89 5.64 3.83 -8.80
C LEU A 89 6.66 3.81 -7.65
N GLN A 90 7.07 4.97 -7.15
CA GLN A 90 8.06 5.06 -6.07
C GLN A 90 7.51 4.54 -4.75
N ASP A 91 6.26 4.86 -4.43
CA ASP A 91 5.58 4.40 -3.22
C ASP A 91 5.45 2.88 -3.21
N GLU A 92 4.98 2.29 -4.30
CA GLU A 92 4.86 0.83 -4.43
C GLU A 92 6.22 0.13 -4.28
N GLN A 93 7.26 0.63 -4.96
CA GLN A 93 8.61 0.03 -4.86
C GLN A 93 9.17 0.08 -3.43
N GLN A 94 8.98 1.19 -2.72
CA GLN A 94 9.41 1.32 -1.32
C GLN A 94 8.57 0.44 -0.38
N THR A 95 7.30 0.26 -0.71
CA THR A 95 6.36 -0.54 0.09
C THR A 95 6.67 -2.03 0.01
N VAL A 96 7.18 -2.54 -1.13
CA VAL A 96 7.69 -3.92 -1.24
C VAL A 96 8.72 -4.22 -0.16
N ASP A 97 9.79 -3.42 -0.07
CA ASP A 97 10.86 -3.60 0.90
C ASP A 97 10.32 -3.51 2.33
N PHE A 98 9.46 -2.52 2.58
CA PHE A 98 8.87 -2.31 3.90
C PHE A 98 8.02 -3.49 4.37
N TYR A 99 7.19 -4.07 3.49
CA TYR A 99 6.36 -5.22 3.82
C TYR A 99 7.15 -6.51 3.97
N LEU A 100 8.23 -6.69 3.21
CA LEU A 100 9.17 -7.80 3.42
C LEU A 100 9.86 -7.71 4.79
N GLU A 101 10.32 -6.52 5.18
CA GLU A 101 10.89 -6.31 6.52
C GLU A 101 9.88 -6.63 7.64
N MET A 102 8.65 -6.12 7.53
CA MET A 102 7.59 -6.42 8.51
C MET A 102 7.27 -7.91 8.59
N ALA A 103 7.26 -8.61 7.45
CA ALA A 103 7.06 -10.05 7.41
C ALA A 103 8.18 -10.80 8.15
N ASP A 104 9.41 -10.33 8.09
CA ASP A 104 10.56 -10.97 8.73
C ASP A 104 10.65 -10.66 10.24
N TYR A 105 10.14 -9.53 10.71
CA TYR A 105 10.08 -9.19 12.14
C TYR A 105 9.09 -10.06 12.93
N THR A 106 7.99 -10.47 12.32
CA THR A 106 6.93 -11.20 13.03
C THR A 106 7.20 -12.70 13.13
N THR A 107 6.92 -13.27 14.31
CA THR A 107 6.90 -14.72 14.51
C THR A 107 5.54 -15.35 14.23
N ASN A 108 4.51 -14.54 13.99
CA ASN A 108 3.17 -15.05 13.68
C ASN A 108 3.09 -15.47 12.20
N PRO A 109 2.85 -16.75 11.89
CA PRO A 109 2.87 -17.26 10.52
C PRO A 109 1.75 -16.66 9.64
N TYR A 110 0.60 -16.33 10.23
CA TYR A 110 -0.48 -15.67 9.51
C TYR A 110 -0.08 -14.26 9.08
N ILE A 111 0.40 -13.45 10.01
CA ILE A 111 0.83 -12.06 9.73
C ILE A 111 1.99 -12.06 8.71
N LYS A 112 2.96 -12.96 8.87
CA LYS A 112 4.06 -13.14 7.90
C LYS A 112 3.54 -13.42 6.49
N LYS A 113 2.54 -14.29 6.35
CA LYS A 113 1.95 -14.62 5.05
C LYS A 113 1.20 -13.43 4.44
N VAL A 114 0.47 -12.66 5.26
CA VAL A 114 -0.25 -11.47 4.81
C VAL A 114 0.71 -10.44 4.21
N PHE A 115 1.76 -10.06 4.95
CA PHE A 115 2.73 -9.07 4.47
C PHE A 115 3.54 -9.54 3.25
N ARG A 116 3.90 -10.83 3.18
CA ARG A 116 4.56 -11.38 1.97
C ARG A 116 3.65 -11.37 0.75
N ARG A 117 2.34 -11.51 0.94
CA ARG A 117 1.38 -11.43 -0.16
C ARG A 117 1.24 -9.99 -0.63
N ALA A 118 1.03 -9.04 0.30
CA ALA A 118 0.96 -7.62 -0.02
C ALA A 118 2.23 -7.14 -0.74
N ALA A 119 3.42 -7.49 -0.26
CA ALA A 119 4.68 -7.15 -0.94
C ALA A 119 4.77 -7.69 -2.39
N ALA A 120 4.18 -8.85 -2.67
CA ALA A 120 4.17 -9.41 -4.02
C ALA A 120 3.14 -8.69 -4.92
N ASP A 121 2.03 -8.24 -4.35
CA ASP A 121 1.02 -7.45 -5.03
C ASP A 121 1.58 -6.03 -5.32
N GLU A 122 2.24 -5.36 -4.35
CA GLU A 122 2.93 -4.07 -4.53
C GLU A 122 3.99 -4.12 -5.62
N GLN A 123 4.76 -5.21 -5.70
CA GLN A 123 5.74 -5.36 -6.78
C GLN A 123 5.06 -5.42 -8.15
N ASN A 124 3.87 -6.02 -8.26
CA ASN A 124 3.07 -6.05 -9.48
C ASN A 124 2.54 -4.64 -9.80
N HIS A 125 2.04 -3.94 -8.79
CA HIS A 125 1.52 -2.58 -8.91
C HIS A 125 2.60 -1.61 -9.41
N ALA A 126 3.80 -1.66 -8.83
CA ALA A 126 4.97 -0.92 -9.28
C ALA A 126 5.27 -1.15 -10.77
N VAL A 127 5.20 -2.39 -11.25
CA VAL A 127 5.44 -2.69 -12.68
C VAL A 127 4.37 -2.07 -13.57
N TRP A 128 3.11 -2.08 -13.16
CA TRP A 128 2.03 -1.39 -13.90
C TRP A 128 2.23 0.12 -13.93
N PHE A 129 2.53 0.75 -12.78
CA PHE A 129 2.77 2.19 -12.74
C PHE A 129 4.01 2.59 -13.53
N LEU A 130 5.08 1.78 -13.54
CA LEU A 130 6.22 1.97 -14.43
C LEU A 130 5.82 1.95 -15.90
N TYR A 131 5.01 0.96 -16.31
CA TYR A 131 4.52 0.87 -17.68
C TYR A 131 3.70 2.11 -18.07
N TYR A 132 2.78 2.55 -17.21
CA TYR A 132 1.98 3.74 -17.48
C TYR A 132 2.79 5.03 -17.47
N PHE A 133 3.76 5.16 -16.56
CA PHE A 133 4.68 6.29 -16.52
C PHE A 133 5.52 6.37 -17.80
N SER A 134 6.01 5.23 -18.31
CA SER A 134 6.78 5.18 -19.56
C SER A 134 5.97 5.59 -20.80
N LYS A 135 4.63 5.47 -20.73
CA LYS A 135 3.68 5.91 -21.76
C LYS A 135 3.20 7.34 -21.57
N ALA A 136 3.44 7.97 -20.42
CA ALA A 136 2.96 9.31 -20.12
C ALA A 136 3.86 10.35 -20.79
N GLU A 137 3.33 11.06 -21.78
CA GLU A 137 4.00 12.20 -22.43
C GLU A 137 4.20 13.36 -21.45
#